data_AF-A0A1H5QDG5-F1
#
_entry.id   AF-A0A1H5QDG5-F1
#
_cell.length_a   1.000
_cell.length_b   1.000
_cell.length_c   1.000
_cell.angle_alpha   90.00
_cell.angle_beta   90.00
_cell.angle_gamma   90.00
#
_symmetry.space_group_name_H-M   'P 1'
#
loop_
_entity.id
_entity.type
_entity.pdbx_description
1 polymer ?
#
loop_
_entity_poly.entity_id
_entity_poly.type
_entity_poly.pdbx_seq_one_letter_code
_entity_poly.pdbx_strand_id
1 'polypeptide(L)'
;MSETCDVAHGKAEADPGVRTLVAVFASPVSRYLLTFARDLGYHVALFEPDAARATDVPDGIEADTTLPPLDGSADVVVTDHHRPELGEVLKAALGGNPRWVGVLGNPRHPGPHVTALRGLGVTDDDIARVHRPVGLNIGSRTPPEIAIATLAGLLADRNDRPGGFDF
;
A
#
# COMPACT_ATOMS: atom_id res chain seq x y z
N MET A 1 -19.57 2.49 27.48
CA MET A 1 -18.23 2.41 26.89
C MET A 1 -18.42 2.26 25.40
N SER A 2 -17.63 2.96 24.59
CA SER A 2 -17.69 2.81 23.12
C SER A 2 -17.14 1.44 22.73
N GLU A 3 -17.67 0.84 21.69
CA GLU A 3 -17.18 -0.42 21.09
C GLU A 3 -15.66 -0.37 20.83
N THR A 4 -15.14 0.79 20.42
CA THR A 4 -13.69 1.02 20.26
C THR A 4 -12.89 0.90 21.56
N CYS A 5 -13.49 1.31 22.70
CA CYS A 5 -12.86 1.19 24.02
C CYS A 5 -12.81 -0.27 24.47
N ASP A 6 -13.84 -1.05 24.16
CA ASP A 6 -13.86 -2.47 24.48
C ASP A 6 -12.87 -3.27 23.62
N VAL A 7 -12.72 -2.96 22.32
CA VAL A 7 -11.65 -3.52 21.47
C VAL A 7 -10.26 -3.18 22.00
N ALA A 8 -10.01 -1.92 22.35
CA ALA A 8 -8.72 -1.49 22.91
C ALA A 8 -8.37 -2.18 24.25
N HIS A 9 -9.37 -2.67 24.98
CA HIS A 9 -9.20 -3.44 26.22
C HIS A 9 -9.33 -4.96 26.03
N GLY A 10 -9.42 -5.45 24.79
CA GLY A 10 -9.55 -6.87 24.47
C GLY A 10 -10.85 -7.52 24.93
N LYS A 11 -11.89 -6.71 25.19
CA LYS A 11 -13.23 -7.16 25.61
C LYS A 11 -14.17 -7.44 24.43
N ALA A 12 -13.78 -7.03 23.23
CA ALA A 12 -14.47 -7.31 21.97
C ALA A 12 -13.44 -7.52 20.86
N GLU A 13 -13.75 -8.38 19.90
CA GLU A 13 -13.01 -8.48 18.64
C GLU A 13 -13.59 -7.46 17.66
N ALA A 14 -12.74 -6.68 17.00
CA ALA A 14 -13.16 -5.90 15.85
C ALA A 14 -13.32 -6.85 14.66
N ASP A 15 -14.41 -6.75 13.90
CA ASP A 15 -14.53 -7.37 12.57
C ASP A 15 -14.12 -6.33 11.51
N PRO A 16 -12.87 -6.37 11.01
CA PRO A 16 -12.41 -5.41 10.02
C PRO A 16 -12.98 -5.67 8.62
N GLY A 17 -13.70 -6.78 8.39
CA GLY A 17 -13.95 -7.36 7.08
C GLY A 17 -12.67 -7.89 6.43
N VAL A 18 -12.79 -8.55 5.27
CA VAL A 18 -11.62 -9.00 4.48
C VAL A 18 -10.91 -7.76 3.91
N ARG A 19 -9.63 -7.58 4.27
CA ARG A 19 -8.78 -6.50 3.76
C ARG A 19 -7.54 -7.12 3.14
N THR A 20 -7.29 -6.85 1.86
CA THR A 20 -6.08 -7.31 1.17
C THR A 20 -5.11 -6.15 1.03
N LEU A 21 -3.85 -6.33 1.44
CA LEU A 21 -2.76 -5.40 1.14
C LEU A 21 -1.74 -6.08 0.23
N VAL A 22 -1.58 -5.53 -0.97
CA VAL A 22 -0.57 -5.96 -1.93
C VAL A 22 0.56 -4.95 -1.92
N ALA A 23 1.73 -5.35 -1.41
CA ALA A 23 2.94 -4.56 -1.61
C ALA A 23 3.55 -4.92 -2.96
N VAL A 24 3.95 -3.90 -3.70
CA VAL A 24 4.62 -4.04 -4.99
C VAL A 24 6.08 -3.66 -4.84
N PHE A 25 6.92 -4.51 -5.41
CA PHE A 25 8.37 -4.57 -5.31
C PHE A 25 8.87 -4.98 -3.92
N ALA A 26 9.82 -5.90 -3.92
CA ALA A 26 10.56 -6.30 -2.75
C ALA A 26 11.50 -5.15 -2.32
N SER A 27 11.36 -4.72 -1.06
CA SER A 27 12.14 -3.64 -0.48
C SER A 27 12.12 -3.74 1.05
N PRO A 28 13.03 -3.06 1.76
CA PRO A 28 12.95 -2.96 3.21
C PRO A 28 11.61 -2.40 3.70
N VAL A 29 10.97 -1.50 2.94
CA VAL A 29 9.67 -0.94 3.32
C VAL A 29 8.57 -1.97 3.13
N SER A 30 8.50 -2.69 1.99
CA SER A 30 7.47 -3.71 1.78
C SER A 30 7.59 -4.84 2.80
N ARG A 31 8.80 -5.20 3.23
CA ARG A 31 9.02 -6.14 4.33
C ARG A 31 8.26 -5.74 5.61
N TYR A 32 8.55 -4.56 6.16
CA TYR A 32 7.91 -4.09 7.38
C TYR A 32 6.41 -3.83 7.18
N LEU A 33 6.03 -3.29 6.02
CA LEU A 33 4.65 -3.03 5.67
C LEU A 33 3.80 -4.30 5.74
N LEU A 34 4.25 -5.39 5.11
CA LEU A 34 3.50 -6.65 5.10
C LEU A 34 3.51 -7.34 6.47
N THR A 35 4.61 -7.25 7.23
CA THR A 35 4.65 -7.76 8.62
C THR A 35 3.61 -7.05 9.48
N PHE A 36 3.61 -5.72 9.52
CA PHE A 36 2.67 -4.95 10.34
C PHE A 36 1.22 -5.07 9.84
N ALA A 37 1.01 -5.17 8.52
CA ALA A 37 -0.32 -5.37 7.96
C ALA A 37 -0.93 -6.70 8.40
N ARG A 38 -0.13 -7.77 8.45
CA ARG A 38 -0.58 -9.07 8.98
C ARG A 38 -1.02 -8.97 10.43
N ASP A 39 -0.26 -8.25 11.27
CA ASP A 39 -0.62 -8.02 12.68
C ASP A 39 -1.92 -7.19 12.82
N LEU A 40 -2.23 -6.36 11.82
CA LEU A 40 -3.48 -5.61 11.72
C LEU A 40 -4.64 -6.41 11.10
N GLY A 41 -4.44 -7.69 10.77
CA GLY A 41 -5.46 -8.58 10.21
C GLY A 41 -5.66 -8.49 8.69
N TYR A 42 -4.72 -7.91 7.94
CA TYR A 42 -4.77 -7.95 6.48
C TYR A 42 -4.38 -9.33 5.93
N HIS A 43 -5.03 -9.74 4.85
CA HIS A 43 -4.45 -10.68 3.90
C HIS A 43 -3.35 -9.96 3.12
N VAL A 44 -2.14 -10.50 3.15
CA VAL A 44 -0.96 -9.83 2.59
C VAL A 44 -0.41 -10.59 1.40
N ALA A 45 0.00 -9.87 0.37
CA ALA A 45 0.70 -10.42 -0.79
C ALA A 45 1.88 -9.51 -1.18
N LEU A 46 2.96 -10.12 -1.67
CA LEU A 46 4.09 -9.42 -2.24
C LEU A 46 4.14 -9.70 -3.75
N PHE A 47 4.00 -8.67 -4.57
CA PHE A 47 4.21 -8.76 -6.01
C PHE A 47 5.59 -8.21 -6.39
N GLU A 48 6.46 -9.08 -6.90
CA GLU A 48 7.77 -8.72 -7.46
C GLU A 48 7.92 -9.39 -8.84
N PRO A 49 7.82 -8.63 -9.95
CA PRO A 49 7.85 -9.20 -11.29
C PRO A 49 9.21 -9.81 -11.66
N ASP A 50 10.29 -9.41 -10.99
CA ASP A 50 11.64 -9.98 -11.17
C ASP A 50 12.01 -10.84 -9.96
N ALA A 51 11.84 -12.15 -10.07
CA ALA A 51 12.15 -13.11 -9.00
C ALA A 51 13.59 -12.97 -8.45
N ALA A 52 14.55 -12.51 -9.25
CA ALA A 52 15.92 -12.31 -8.78
C ALA A 52 16.05 -11.13 -7.79
N ARG A 53 15.06 -10.23 -7.77
CA ARG A 53 14.98 -9.07 -6.88
C ARG A 53 14.08 -9.28 -5.68
N ALA A 54 13.44 -10.44 -5.56
CA ALA A 54 12.62 -10.83 -4.42
C ALA A 54 13.49 -11.11 -3.17
N THR A 55 14.22 -10.08 -2.72
CA THR A 55 15.07 -10.11 -1.54
C THR A 55 14.35 -9.45 -0.37
N ASP A 56 14.76 -9.75 0.87
CA ASP A 56 14.15 -9.18 2.09
C ASP A 56 12.65 -9.49 2.28
N VAL A 57 12.14 -10.57 1.69
CA VAL A 57 10.75 -11.02 1.88
C VAL A 57 10.52 -11.43 3.34
N PRO A 58 9.41 -11.02 3.98
CA PRO A 58 9.07 -11.46 5.34
C PRO A 58 8.86 -12.96 5.45
N ASP A 59 9.15 -13.52 6.63
CA ASP A 59 8.89 -14.93 6.92
C ASP A 59 7.41 -15.28 6.71
N GLY A 60 7.17 -16.41 6.04
CA GLY A 60 5.83 -16.88 5.70
C GLY A 60 5.11 -16.03 4.65
N ILE A 61 5.83 -15.23 3.86
CA ILE A 61 5.33 -14.58 2.64
C ILE A 61 6.17 -15.09 1.47
N GLU A 62 5.50 -15.38 0.36
CA GLU A 62 6.16 -15.64 -0.92
C GLU A 62 6.03 -14.40 -1.80
N ALA A 63 7.05 -14.16 -2.63
CA ALA A 63 7.01 -13.11 -3.64
C ALA A 63 6.47 -13.70 -4.94
N ASP A 64 5.29 -13.26 -5.35
CA ASP A 64 4.68 -13.68 -6.60
C ASP A 64 5.21 -12.83 -7.76
N THR A 65 5.51 -13.48 -8.89
CA THR A 65 5.86 -12.82 -10.15
C THR A 65 4.64 -12.46 -10.99
N THR A 66 3.45 -12.81 -10.52
CA THR A 66 2.16 -12.46 -11.12
C THR A 66 1.37 -11.66 -10.10
N LEU A 67 0.82 -10.52 -10.53
CA LEU A 67 -0.02 -9.70 -9.66
C LEU A 67 -1.26 -10.53 -9.26
N PRO A 68 -1.57 -10.66 -7.95
CA PRO A 68 -2.75 -11.39 -7.52
C PRO A 68 -4.02 -10.69 -8.02
N PRO A 69 -5.15 -11.40 -8.12
CA PRO A 69 -6.44 -10.79 -8.42
C PRO A 69 -6.71 -9.64 -7.45
N LEU A 70 -6.94 -8.45 -7.99
CA LEU A 70 -7.35 -7.28 -7.23
C LEU A 70 -8.87 -7.19 -7.30
N ASP A 71 -9.51 -7.02 -6.16
CA ASP A 71 -10.93 -6.71 -6.05
C ASP A 71 -11.13 -5.35 -5.36
N GLY A 72 -12.38 -4.93 -5.21
CA GLY A 72 -12.73 -3.68 -4.54
C GLY A 72 -12.39 -3.63 -3.04
N SER A 73 -11.76 -4.65 -2.47
CA SER A 73 -11.27 -4.67 -1.07
C SER A 73 -9.76 -4.42 -0.95
N ALA A 74 -9.04 -4.52 -2.06
CA ALA A 74 -7.58 -4.51 -2.09
C ALA A 74 -6.96 -3.10 -2.06
N ASP A 75 -5.92 -2.96 -1.25
CA ASP A 75 -5.02 -1.82 -1.17
C ASP A 75 -3.69 -2.19 -1.86
N VAL A 76 -3.25 -1.40 -2.84
CA VAL A 76 -1.98 -1.65 -3.57
C VAL A 76 -0.97 -0.55 -3.26
N VAL A 77 0.19 -0.93 -2.72
CA VAL A 77 1.26 0.01 -2.36
C VAL A 77 2.54 -0.31 -3.11
N VAL A 78 2.94 0.58 -4.02
CA VAL A 78 4.21 0.50 -4.73
C VAL A 78 5.33 1.11 -3.89
N THR A 79 6.28 0.26 -3.50
CA THR A 79 7.32 0.64 -2.51
C THR A 79 8.63 1.11 -3.13
N ASP A 80 8.79 1.00 -4.44
CA ASP A 80 9.92 1.57 -5.19
C ASP A 80 9.42 2.28 -6.46
N HIS A 81 9.74 3.58 -6.56
CA HIS A 81 9.31 4.44 -7.67
C HIS A 81 10.41 4.72 -8.71
N HIS A 82 11.56 4.05 -8.62
CA HIS A 82 12.65 4.18 -9.59
C HIS A 82 12.74 2.99 -10.56
N ARG A 83 11.83 2.02 -10.44
CA ARG A 83 11.83 0.82 -11.26
C ARG A 83 11.44 1.13 -12.72
N PRO A 84 12.14 0.59 -13.72
CA PRO A 84 11.80 0.81 -15.12
C PRO A 84 10.40 0.28 -15.47
N GLU A 85 9.97 -0.79 -14.82
CA GLU A 85 8.63 -1.39 -14.97
C GLU A 85 7.52 -0.70 -14.16
N LEU A 86 7.79 0.42 -13.47
CA LEU A 86 6.80 1.15 -12.65
C LEU A 86 5.48 1.41 -13.39
N GLY A 87 5.56 1.86 -14.64
CA GLY A 87 4.38 2.18 -15.45
C GLY A 87 3.53 0.95 -15.74
N GLU A 88 4.16 -0.16 -16.15
CA GLU A 88 3.46 -1.40 -16.50
C GLU A 88 2.76 -2.01 -15.28
N VAL A 89 3.46 -2.00 -14.14
CA VAL A 89 2.91 -2.53 -12.89
C VAL A 89 1.71 -1.70 -12.41
N LEU A 90 1.82 -0.37 -12.44
CA LEU A 90 0.70 0.50 -12.07
C LEU A 90 -0.48 0.39 -13.03
N LYS A 91 -0.22 0.26 -14.33
CA LYS A 91 -1.26 0.04 -15.34
C LYS A 91 -2.01 -1.26 -15.08
N ALA A 92 -1.28 -2.35 -14.78
CA ALA A 92 -1.88 -3.63 -14.41
C ALA A 92 -2.71 -3.51 -13.12
N ALA A 93 -2.17 -2.83 -12.10
CA ALA A 93 -2.89 -2.60 -10.84
C ALA A 93 -4.19 -1.80 -11.06
N LEU A 94 -4.15 -0.70 -11.81
CA LEU A 94 -5.34 0.10 -12.14
C LEU A 94 -6.41 -0.71 -12.89
N GLY A 95 -5.98 -1.59 -13.81
CA GLY A 95 -6.87 -2.49 -14.55
C GLY A 95 -7.58 -3.52 -13.67
N GLY A 96 -6.98 -3.90 -12.53
CA GLY A 96 -7.60 -4.74 -11.51
C GLY A 96 -8.62 -4.00 -10.62
N ASN A 97 -8.77 -2.68 -10.80
CA ASN A 97 -9.71 -1.83 -10.09
C ASN A 97 -9.71 -2.00 -8.55
N PRO A 98 -8.54 -1.90 -7.89
CA PRO A 98 -8.44 -2.00 -6.44
C PRO A 98 -9.23 -0.90 -5.75
N ARG A 99 -9.53 -1.11 -4.46
CA ARG A 99 -10.09 -0.06 -3.60
C ARG A 99 -9.20 1.19 -3.60
N TRP A 100 -7.90 0.97 -3.53
CA TRP A 100 -6.91 2.02 -3.32
C TRP A 100 -5.57 1.64 -3.96
N VAL A 101 -4.90 2.61 -4.58
CA VAL A 101 -3.57 2.39 -5.18
C VAL A 101 -2.67 3.60 -4.95
N GLY A 102 -1.43 3.37 -4.52
CA GLY A 102 -0.50 4.46 -4.26
C GLY A 102 0.95 4.07 -4.42
N VAL A 103 1.79 5.09 -4.57
CA VAL A 103 3.22 4.95 -4.84
C VAL A 103 4.00 5.79 -3.84
N LEU A 104 4.93 5.15 -3.13
CA LEU A 104 5.85 5.86 -2.24
C LEU A 104 6.61 6.95 -3.01
N GLY A 105 6.88 8.08 -2.34
CA GLY A 105 7.64 9.15 -2.95
C GLY A 105 7.64 10.43 -2.14
N ASN A 106 8.56 11.33 -2.48
CA ASN A 106 8.61 12.66 -1.89
C ASN A 106 7.57 13.57 -2.58
N PRO A 107 6.66 14.23 -1.84
CA PRO A 107 5.70 15.18 -2.42
C PRO A 107 6.36 16.37 -3.13
N ARG A 108 7.62 16.67 -2.82
CA ARG A 108 8.38 17.78 -3.44
C ARG A 108 8.84 17.49 -4.87
N HIS A 109 8.76 16.23 -5.33
CA HIS A 109 9.20 15.85 -6.66
C HIS A 109 8.01 15.35 -7.49
N PRO A 110 7.95 15.68 -8.79
CA PRO A 110 6.97 15.12 -9.71
C PRO A 110 6.92 13.58 -9.59
N GLY A 111 5.72 13.02 -9.66
CA GLY A 111 5.54 11.58 -9.65
C GLY A 111 6.05 10.95 -10.95
N PRO A 112 7.11 10.11 -10.93
CA PRO A 112 7.57 9.41 -12.13
C PRO A 112 6.49 8.52 -12.75
N HIS A 113 5.54 8.06 -11.94
CA HIS A 113 4.39 7.29 -12.40
C HIS A 113 3.53 8.05 -13.41
N VAL A 114 3.42 9.39 -13.32
CA VAL A 114 2.59 10.18 -14.24
C VAL A 114 3.12 10.06 -15.66
N THR A 115 4.41 10.33 -15.86
CA THR A 115 5.04 10.21 -17.19
C THR A 115 5.06 8.77 -17.67
N ALA A 116 5.36 7.81 -16.78
CA ALA A 116 5.39 6.40 -17.13
C ALA A 116 4.01 5.91 -17.61
N LEU A 117 2.93 6.22 -16.88
CA LEU A 117 1.57 5.81 -17.22
C LEU A 117 1.04 6.49 -18.49
N ARG A 118 1.32 7.81 -18.67
CA ARG A 118 0.99 8.52 -19.91
C ARG A 118 1.68 7.89 -21.13
N GLY A 119 2.95 7.50 -20.98
CA GLY A 119 3.70 6.79 -22.03
C GLY A 119 3.06 5.47 -22.46
N LEU A 120 2.24 4.86 -21.58
CA LEU A 120 1.51 3.63 -21.84
C LEU A 120 0.05 3.84 -22.26
N GLY A 121 -0.34 5.09 -22.52
CA GLY A 121 -1.69 5.47 -22.96
C GLY A 121 -2.75 5.44 -21.86
N VAL A 122 -2.36 5.47 -20.58
CA VAL A 122 -3.31 5.55 -19.46
C VAL A 122 -3.90 6.96 -19.39
N THR A 123 -5.21 7.06 -19.16
CA THR A 123 -5.93 8.33 -19.11
C THR A 123 -5.51 9.17 -17.90
N ASP A 124 -5.63 10.49 -17.99
CA ASP A 124 -5.34 11.37 -16.85
C ASP A 124 -6.27 11.09 -15.65
N ASP A 125 -7.51 10.68 -15.90
CA ASP A 125 -8.49 10.30 -14.86
C ASP A 125 -8.03 9.03 -14.10
N ASP A 126 -7.53 8.01 -14.81
CA ASP A 126 -6.99 6.82 -14.16
C ASP A 126 -5.67 7.10 -13.44
N ILE A 127 -4.82 7.97 -14.00
CA ILE A 127 -3.58 8.40 -13.34
C ILE A 127 -3.90 9.13 -12.03
N ALA A 128 -4.95 9.96 -12.00
CA ALA A 128 -5.35 10.72 -10.82
C ALA A 128 -5.80 9.81 -9.65
N ARG A 129 -6.13 8.54 -9.91
CA ARG A 129 -6.43 7.54 -8.87
C ARG A 129 -5.18 7.06 -8.13
N VAL A 130 -3.98 7.32 -8.64
CA VAL A 130 -2.72 6.90 -8.00
C VAL A 130 -2.32 7.91 -6.93
N HIS A 131 -2.41 7.49 -5.67
CA HIS A 131 -2.06 8.34 -4.53
C HIS A 131 -0.55 8.50 -4.36
N ARG A 132 -0.09 9.74 -4.18
CA ARG A 132 1.30 10.07 -3.83
C ARG A 132 1.38 11.42 -3.11
N PRO A 133 2.10 11.53 -1.98
CA PRO A 133 2.77 10.45 -1.24
C PRO A 133 1.75 9.53 -0.57
N VAL A 134 2.20 8.34 -0.17
CA VAL A 134 1.39 7.40 0.61
C VAL A 134 1.65 7.62 2.09
N GLY A 135 0.58 7.50 2.90
CA GLY A 135 0.66 7.51 4.35
C GLY A 135 0.49 8.89 5.00
N LEU A 136 0.29 8.89 6.32
CA LEU A 136 0.21 10.11 7.11
C LEU A 136 1.57 10.79 7.26
N ASN A 137 1.57 12.12 7.27
CA ASN A 137 2.79 12.90 7.49
C ASN A 137 3.20 12.89 8.98
N ILE A 138 3.86 11.82 9.42
CA ILE A 138 4.39 11.66 10.78
C ILE A 138 5.90 11.95 10.87
N GLY A 139 6.51 12.47 9.80
CA GLY A 139 7.95 12.70 9.74
C GLY A 139 8.80 11.43 9.65
N SER A 140 8.25 10.34 9.11
CA SER A 140 8.92 9.04 8.96
C SER A 140 10.22 9.13 8.16
N ARG A 141 11.27 8.43 8.61
CA ARG A 141 12.60 8.38 8.00
C ARG A 141 13.11 6.96 7.76
N THR A 142 12.74 6.02 8.61
CA THR A 142 13.20 4.63 8.51
C THR A 142 12.17 3.74 7.80
N PRO A 143 12.56 2.61 7.20
CA PRO A 143 11.60 1.69 6.58
C PRO A 143 10.41 1.29 7.47
N PRO A 144 10.57 0.91 8.77
CA PRO A 144 9.42 0.63 9.63
C PRO A 144 8.56 1.87 9.92
N GLU A 145 9.14 3.05 10.07
CA GLU A 145 8.36 4.29 10.23
C GLU A 145 7.53 4.61 8.98
N ILE A 146 8.09 4.40 7.79
CA ILE A 146 7.38 4.60 6.52
C ILE A 146 6.24 3.59 6.37
N ALA A 147 6.45 2.34 6.79
CA ALA A 147 5.41 1.32 6.84
C ALA A 147 4.27 1.71 7.80
N ILE A 148 4.58 2.18 9.00
CA ILE A 148 3.58 2.69 9.96
C ILE A 148 2.81 3.88 9.39
N ALA A 149 3.51 4.85 8.79
CA ALA A 149 2.88 6.00 8.16
C ALA A 149 1.89 5.57 7.06
N THR A 150 2.31 4.62 6.22
CA THR A 150 1.51 4.03 5.15
C THR A 150 0.24 3.39 5.69
N LEU A 151 0.36 2.47 6.65
CA LEU A 151 -0.78 1.77 7.25
C LEU A 151 -1.73 2.73 7.96
N ALA A 152 -1.20 3.69 8.71
CA ALA A 152 -2.02 4.72 9.36
C ALA A 152 -2.82 5.53 8.33
N GLY A 153 -2.23 5.85 7.18
CA GLY A 153 -2.91 6.53 6.09
C GLY A 153 -4.01 5.68 5.46
N LEU A 154 -3.74 4.42 5.18
CA LEU A 154 -4.74 3.48 4.65
C LEU A 154 -5.93 3.29 5.60
N LEU A 155 -5.66 3.18 6.91
CA LEU A 155 -6.71 3.07 7.92
C LEU A 155 -7.52 4.36 8.05
N ALA A 156 -6.88 5.53 8.00
CA ALA A 156 -7.56 6.82 8.04
C ALA A 156 -8.48 7.00 6.82
N ASP A 157 -7.96 6.74 5.62
CA ASP A 157 -8.69 6.76 4.34
C ASP A 157 -9.92 5.82 4.39
N ARG A 158 -9.72 4.56 4.81
CA ARG A 158 -10.82 3.57 4.91
C ARG A 158 -11.89 3.96 5.93
N ASN A 159 -11.56 4.76 6.94
CA ASN A 159 -12.48 5.20 7.98
C ASN A 159 -13.04 6.62 7.74
N ASP A 160 -12.79 7.21 6.56
CA ASP A 160 -13.14 8.60 6.22
C ASP A 160 -12.64 9.61 7.27
N ARG A 161 -11.41 9.41 7.77
CA ARG A 161 -10.77 10.28 8.75
C ARG A 161 -9.56 11.00 8.16
N PRO A 162 -9.30 12.25 8.59
CA PRO A 162 -8.11 12.99 8.15
C PRO A 162 -6.80 12.40 8.67
N GLY A 163 -6.86 11.60 9.75
CA GLY A 163 -5.69 11.26 10.56
C GLY A 163 -5.21 12.46 11.39
N GLY A 164 -4.26 12.21 12.30
CA GLY A 164 -3.72 13.25 13.19
C GLY A 164 -4.38 13.27 14.56
N PHE A 165 -4.40 14.46 15.20
CA PHE A 165 -4.86 14.65 16.58
C PHE A 165 -6.24 15.33 16.68
N ASP A 166 -6.92 15.53 15.54
CA ASP A 166 -8.27 16.08 15.48
C ASP A 166 -9.30 14.93 15.54
N PHE A 167 -10.22 14.96 16.52
CA PHE A 167 -11.17 13.87 16.83
C PHE A 167 -12.63 14.26 16.58
#